data_AF-A0A9E5GZR7-F1
#
_entry.id   AF-A0A9E5GZR7-F1
#
_cell.length_a   1.000
_cell.length_b   1.000
_cell.length_c   1.000
_cell.angle_alpha   90.00
_cell.angle_beta   90.00
_cell.angle_gamma   90.00
#
_symmetry.space_group_name_H-M   'P 1'
#
loop_
_entity.id
_entity.type
_entity.pdbx_description
1 polymer ?
#
loop_
_entity_poly.entity_id
_entity_poly.type
_entity_poly.pdbx_seq_one_letter_code
_entity_poly.pdbx_strand_id
1 'polypeptide(L)'
;ARLLVFFVIIDFVQWFTHTLLHKYEFLWNFHKVHHSVKQMGFAAHLRYHWMEPVLYNSMKYIPLAIMGGFSAQDVALVHFFNIAIGHLNHANINWDYGYLKYVLNNPKMHIWHHAKELPEGRKNGVNFGISLSIWDYIFKTNYIPHSGRDIELGFEGDEQFPKGFIKQELYPLVKK
;
A
#
# COMPACT_ATOMS: atom_id res chain seq x y z
N ALA A 1 18.14 11.51 14.84
CA ALA A 1 16.81 11.94 15.34
C ALA A 1 15.92 12.49 14.22
N ARG A 2 16.31 13.56 13.53
CA ARG A 2 15.48 14.22 12.50
C ARG A 2 15.02 13.31 11.35
N LEU A 3 15.90 12.49 10.78
CA LEU A 3 15.54 11.56 9.69
C LEU A 3 14.54 10.49 10.13
N LEU A 4 14.65 10.01 11.37
CA LEU A 4 13.72 9.03 11.94
C LEU A 4 12.33 9.63 12.15
N VAL A 5 12.25 10.84 12.73
CA VAL A 5 10.99 11.57 12.88
C VAL A 5 10.35 11.80 11.52
N PHE A 6 11.15 12.21 10.53
CA PHE A 6 10.68 12.38 9.16
C PHE A 6 10.11 11.09 8.56
N PHE A 7 10.85 9.98 8.67
CA PHE A 7 10.40 8.67 8.21
C PHE A 7 9.06 8.27 8.86
N VAL A 8 8.91 8.43 10.19
CA VAL A 8 7.68 8.08 10.90
C VAL A 8 6.49 8.92 10.44
N ILE A 9 6.68 10.24 10.25
CA ILE A 9 5.61 11.13 9.76
C ILE A 9 5.20 10.74 8.34
N ILE A 10 6.17 10.55 7.43
CA ILE A 10 5.88 10.19 6.04
C ILE A 10 5.23 8.80 5.95
N ASP A 11 5.67 7.84 6.75
CA ASP A 11 5.07 6.53 6.81
C ASP A 11 3.61 6.60 7.32
N PHE A 12 3.33 7.40 8.35
CA PHE A 12 1.94 7.64 8.79
C PHE A 12 1.07 8.24 7.67
N VAL A 13 1.59 9.25 6.96
CA VAL A 13 0.88 9.86 5.81
C VAL A 13 0.66 8.82 4.72
N GLN A 14 1.60 7.90 4.48
CA GLN A 14 1.43 6.79 3.54
C GLN A 14 0.33 5.84 3.98
N TRP A 15 0.39 5.34 5.21
CA TRP A 15 -0.64 4.47 5.78
C TRP A 15 -2.03 5.11 5.73
N PHE A 16 -2.12 6.40 6.08
CA PHE A 16 -3.38 7.14 6.05
C PHE A 16 -3.89 7.29 4.61
N THR A 17 -3.04 7.71 3.67
CA THR A 17 -3.39 7.83 2.25
C THR A 17 -3.86 6.47 1.70
N HIS A 18 -3.18 5.39 2.06
CA HIS A 18 -3.53 4.05 1.64
C HIS A 18 -4.89 3.61 2.19
N THR A 19 -5.17 3.91 3.45
CA THR A 19 -6.50 3.70 4.05
C THR A 19 -7.57 4.48 3.29
N LEU A 20 -7.29 5.72 2.86
CA LEU A 20 -8.24 6.51 2.06
C LEU A 20 -8.50 5.90 0.67
N LEU A 21 -7.46 5.37 0.02
CA LEU A 21 -7.57 4.67 -1.26
C LEU A 21 -8.52 3.48 -1.19
N HIS A 22 -8.55 2.78 -0.06
CA HIS A 22 -9.47 1.66 0.15
C HIS A 22 -10.85 2.09 0.69
N LYS A 23 -10.94 3.20 1.42
CA LYS A 23 -12.18 3.65 2.06
C LYS A 23 -13.15 4.34 1.11
N TYR A 24 -12.64 5.14 0.17
CA TYR A 24 -13.48 5.93 -0.73
C TYR A 24 -13.50 5.31 -2.12
N GLU A 25 -14.70 4.97 -2.62
CA GLU A 25 -14.86 4.28 -3.91
C GLU A 25 -14.17 5.01 -5.08
N PHE A 26 -14.26 6.33 -5.11
CA PHE A 26 -13.59 7.14 -6.12
C PHE A 26 -12.07 6.91 -6.14
N LEU A 27 -11.44 6.88 -4.96
CA LEU A 27 -10.02 6.64 -4.83
C LEU A 27 -9.66 5.17 -5.11
N TRP A 28 -10.53 4.25 -4.69
CA TRP A 28 -10.38 2.82 -4.92
C TRP A 28 -10.32 2.50 -6.42
N ASN A 29 -11.09 3.20 -7.25
CA ASN A 29 -11.05 2.97 -8.70
C ASN A 29 -9.65 3.17 -9.31
N PHE A 30 -8.83 4.07 -8.77
CA PHE A 30 -7.43 4.21 -9.17
C PHE A 30 -6.59 3.03 -8.65
N HIS A 31 -6.80 2.68 -7.38
CA HIS A 31 -6.00 1.67 -6.69
C HIS A 31 -6.31 0.21 -7.11
N LYS A 32 -7.44 -0.04 -7.81
CA LYS A 32 -7.74 -1.34 -8.41
C LYS A 32 -6.68 -1.84 -9.38
N VAL A 33 -5.95 -0.95 -10.07
CA VAL A 33 -4.84 -1.38 -10.96
C VAL A 33 -3.79 -2.13 -10.15
N HIS A 34 -3.48 -1.63 -8.95
CA HIS A 34 -2.57 -2.27 -8.01
C HIS A 34 -3.09 -3.62 -7.51
N HIS A 35 -4.35 -3.67 -7.08
CA HIS A 35 -4.97 -4.90 -6.57
C HIS A 35 -5.38 -5.91 -7.66
N SER A 36 -5.28 -5.57 -8.95
CA SER A 36 -5.62 -6.48 -10.05
C SER A 36 -4.58 -7.59 -10.28
N VAL A 37 -3.52 -7.64 -9.46
CA VAL A 37 -2.46 -8.65 -9.57
C VAL A 37 -2.98 -10.03 -9.21
N LYS A 38 -2.58 -11.03 -9.99
CA LYS A 38 -2.95 -12.44 -9.76
C LYS A 38 -1.85 -13.27 -9.12
N GLN A 39 -0.65 -12.70 -9.02
CA GLN A 39 0.50 -13.32 -8.38
C GLN A 39 1.28 -12.22 -7.68
N MET A 40 1.71 -12.51 -6.45
CA MET A 40 2.56 -11.60 -5.70
C MET A 40 3.99 -11.67 -6.26
N GLY A 41 4.64 -10.53 -6.38
CA GLY A 41 6.02 -10.40 -6.83
C GLY A 41 6.50 -8.97 -6.68
N PHE A 42 7.82 -8.75 -6.54
CA PHE A 42 8.35 -7.42 -6.23
C PHE A 42 7.87 -6.35 -7.23
N ALA A 43 7.70 -6.72 -8.51
CA ALA A 43 7.21 -5.82 -9.56
C ALA A 43 5.73 -5.41 -9.40
N ALA A 44 4.92 -6.19 -8.67
CA ALA A 44 3.53 -5.82 -8.34
C ALA A 44 3.46 -4.50 -7.57
N HIS A 45 4.50 -4.18 -6.78
CA HIS A 45 4.64 -2.90 -6.10
C HIS A 45 4.55 -1.70 -7.06
N LEU A 46 5.09 -1.84 -8.28
CA LEU A 46 5.18 -0.76 -9.27
C LEU A 46 4.00 -0.75 -10.25
N ARG A 47 3.05 -1.66 -10.08
CA ARG A 47 1.83 -1.72 -10.87
C ARG A 47 0.77 -0.91 -10.14
N TYR A 48 0.54 0.32 -10.57
CA TYR A 48 -0.45 1.22 -9.98
C TYR A 48 -0.90 2.23 -11.04
N HIS A 49 -2.03 2.88 -10.80
CA HIS A 49 -2.53 3.94 -11.69
C HIS A 49 -1.69 5.22 -11.52
N TRP A 50 -1.42 5.97 -12.60
CA TRP A 50 -0.51 7.14 -12.55
C TRP A 50 -0.92 8.25 -11.56
N MET A 51 -2.23 8.39 -11.31
CA MET A 51 -2.78 9.28 -10.27
C MET A 51 -2.42 8.91 -8.83
N GLU A 52 -2.05 7.66 -8.54
CA GLU A 52 -1.67 7.26 -7.18
C GLU A 52 -0.41 8.00 -6.71
N PRO A 53 0.71 8.03 -7.47
CA PRO A 53 1.83 8.90 -7.18
C PRO A 53 1.45 10.37 -7.00
N VAL A 54 0.52 10.91 -7.80
CA VAL A 54 0.08 12.31 -7.68
C VAL A 54 -0.56 12.54 -6.31
N LEU A 55 -1.48 11.66 -5.90
CA LEU A 55 -2.13 11.73 -4.58
C LEU A 55 -1.12 11.55 -3.45
N TYR A 56 -0.33 10.47 -3.49
CA TYR A 56 0.68 10.17 -2.46
C TYR A 56 1.71 11.28 -2.32
N ASN A 57 2.25 11.80 -3.42
CA ASN A 57 3.29 12.83 -3.38
C ASN A 57 2.73 14.17 -2.92
N SER A 58 1.50 14.51 -3.31
CA SER A 58 0.84 15.73 -2.83
C SER A 58 0.63 15.67 -1.31
N MET A 59 0.09 14.56 -0.80
CA MET A 59 -0.15 14.37 0.63
C MET A 59 1.15 14.34 1.45
N LYS A 60 2.24 13.79 0.89
CA LYS A 60 3.55 13.73 1.56
C LYS A 60 4.28 15.07 1.54
N TYR A 61 4.44 15.66 0.36
CA TYR A 61 5.44 16.70 0.15
C TYR A 61 4.89 18.12 0.28
N ILE A 62 3.59 18.35 0.11
CA ILE A 62 3.01 19.68 0.37
C ILE A 62 3.13 20.05 1.86
N PRO A 63 2.71 19.21 2.82
CA PRO A 63 2.91 19.52 4.24
C PRO A 63 4.38 19.62 4.61
N LEU A 64 5.23 18.78 4.00
CA LEU A 64 6.67 18.81 4.22
C LEU A 64 7.32 20.13 3.78
N ALA A 65 6.95 20.62 2.60
CA ALA A 65 7.44 21.88 2.08
C ALA A 65 7.04 23.06 2.97
N ILE A 66 5.84 23.00 3.58
CA ILE A 66 5.34 24.03 4.51
C ILE A 66 6.09 23.97 5.86
N MET A 67 6.31 22.77 6.42
CA MET A 67 7.06 22.60 7.67
C MET A 67 8.52 23.04 7.53
N GLY A 68 9.09 22.87 6.33
CA GLY A 68 10.47 23.21 6.04
C GLY A 68 11.48 22.34 6.81
N GLY A 69 12.76 22.66 6.67
CA GLY A 69 13.81 22.03 7.46
C GLY A 69 14.08 20.56 7.09
N PHE A 70 13.89 20.15 5.83
CA PHE A 70 14.36 18.88 5.29
C PHE A 70 15.12 19.12 3.98
N SER A 71 16.27 18.47 3.81
CA SER A 71 17.07 18.58 2.58
C SER A 71 16.52 17.66 1.49
N ALA A 72 16.85 17.94 0.23
CA ALA A 72 16.50 17.03 -0.87
C ALA A 72 17.12 15.63 -0.68
N GLN A 73 18.29 15.55 -0.05
CA GLN A 73 18.94 14.31 0.32
C GLN A 73 18.13 13.53 1.37
N ASP A 74 17.60 14.19 2.40
CA ASP A 74 16.74 13.55 3.41
C ASP A 74 15.51 12.90 2.74
N VAL A 75 14.87 13.64 1.83
CA VAL A 75 13.71 13.17 1.05
C VAL A 75 14.08 11.97 0.18
N ALA A 76 15.18 12.05 -0.56
CA ALA A 76 15.65 10.97 -1.41
C ALA A 76 15.94 9.69 -0.61
N LEU A 77 16.62 9.81 0.53
CA LEU A 77 16.95 8.66 1.38
C LEU A 77 15.68 7.94 1.88
N VAL A 78 14.71 8.68 2.43
CA VAL A 78 13.44 8.10 2.89
C VAL A 78 12.65 7.51 1.71
N HIS A 79 12.65 8.18 0.56
CA HIS A 79 11.95 7.70 -0.63
C HIS A 79 12.49 6.34 -1.12
N PHE A 80 13.80 6.22 -1.32
CA PHE A 80 14.41 4.97 -1.76
C PHE A 80 14.29 3.86 -0.71
N PHE A 81 14.37 4.20 0.57
CA PHE A 81 14.15 3.25 1.65
C PHE A 81 12.71 2.69 1.64
N ASN A 82 11.69 3.55 1.50
CA ASN A 82 10.30 3.12 1.39
C ASN A 82 10.05 2.30 0.12
N ILE A 83 10.71 2.63 -1.00
CA ILE A 83 10.64 1.82 -2.21
C ILE A 83 11.22 0.42 -1.96
N ALA A 84 12.37 0.31 -1.31
CA ALA A 84 12.98 -0.98 -1.01
C ALA A 84 12.06 -1.85 -0.12
N ILE A 85 11.45 -1.25 0.90
CA ILE A 85 10.48 -1.96 1.75
C ILE A 85 9.23 -2.35 0.97
N GLY A 86 8.69 -1.45 0.14
CA GLY A 86 7.55 -1.76 -0.72
C GLY A 86 7.83 -2.95 -1.65
N HIS A 87 9.00 -3.02 -2.28
CA HIS A 87 9.40 -4.18 -3.06
C HIS A 87 9.50 -5.45 -2.22
N LEU A 88 10.07 -5.36 -1.02
CA LEU A 88 10.20 -6.49 -0.12
C LEU A 88 8.82 -7.01 0.30
N ASN A 89 7.90 -6.15 0.71
CA ASN A 89 6.52 -6.52 1.07
C ASN A 89 5.77 -7.23 -0.06
N HIS A 90 6.04 -6.89 -1.32
CA HIS A 90 5.45 -7.57 -2.47
C HIS A 90 6.28 -8.76 -2.96
N ALA A 91 7.43 -9.06 -2.35
CA ALA A 91 8.22 -10.22 -2.74
C ALA A 91 7.45 -11.51 -2.44
N ASN A 92 7.57 -12.50 -3.32
CA ASN A 92 6.94 -13.82 -3.15
C ASN A 92 7.71 -14.70 -2.16
N ILE A 93 7.83 -14.22 -0.92
CA ILE A 93 8.52 -14.89 0.18
C ILE A 93 7.62 -14.87 1.42
N ASN A 94 7.69 -15.90 2.25
CA ASN A 94 6.81 -16.06 3.42
C ASN A 94 7.45 -15.55 4.72
N TRP A 95 8.07 -14.37 4.67
CA TRP A 95 8.75 -13.78 5.82
C TRP A 95 7.77 -13.02 6.72
N ASP A 96 7.83 -13.28 8.03
CA ASP A 96 6.92 -12.68 9.02
C ASP A 96 7.60 -11.88 10.12
N TYR A 97 8.94 -11.86 10.13
CA TYR A 97 9.79 -11.10 11.06
C TYR A 97 9.56 -11.37 12.56
N GLY A 98 8.85 -12.43 12.94
CA GLY A 98 8.61 -12.77 14.34
C GLY A 98 7.97 -11.61 15.12
N TYR A 99 8.62 -11.14 16.19
CA TYR A 99 8.13 -10.02 17.01
C TYR A 99 8.24 -8.66 16.31
N LEU A 100 9.11 -8.50 15.31
CA LEU A 100 9.23 -7.22 14.60
C LEU A 100 7.99 -6.90 13.76
N LYS A 101 7.13 -7.89 13.49
CA LYS A 101 5.88 -7.72 12.72
C LYS A 101 4.91 -6.70 13.32
N TYR A 102 5.03 -6.39 14.61
CA TYR A 102 4.20 -5.39 15.29
C TYR A 102 4.63 -3.96 14.99
N VAL A 103 5.84 -3.77 14.44
CA VAL A 103 6.41 -2.47 14.11
C VAL A 103 6.65 -2.36 12.60
N LEU A 104 7.22 -3.40 11.98
CA LEU A 104 7.58 -3.45 10.57
C LEU A 104 6.56 -4.28 9.79
N ASN A 105 6.09 -3.74 8.66
CA ASN A 105 5.34 -4.54 7.69
C ASN A 105 6.27 -5.59 7.07
N ASN A 106 5.67 -6.65 6.53
CA ASN A 106 6.37 -7.80 6.01
C ASN A 106 5.57 -8.48 4.89
N PRO A 107 6.21 -9.32 4.07
CA PRO A 107 5.56 -10.02 2.97
C PRO A 107 4.33 -10.86 3.37
N LYS A 108 4.41 -11.56 4.51
CA LYS A 108 3.31 -12.42 4.98
C LYS A 108 2.08 -11.60 5.40
N MET A 109 2.26 -10.38 5.90
CA MET A 109 1.17 -9.46 6.20
C MET A 109 0.63 -8.78 4.94
N HIS A 110 1.53 -8.31 4.06
CA HIS A 110 1.15 -7.55 2.88
C HIS A 110 0.44 -8.39 1.81
N ILE A 111 0.68 -9.69 1.73
CA ILE A 111 -0.10 -10.54 0.82
C ILE A 111 -1.59 -10.58 1.19
N TRP A 112 -1.93 -10.56 2.49
CA TRP A 112 -3.32 -10.49 2.96
C TRP A 112 -4.00 -9.16 2.66
N HIS A 113 -3.22 -8.09 2.46
CA HIS A 113 -3.75 -6.82 1.96
C HIS A 113 -4.32 -6.95 0.53
N HIS A 114 -3.68 -7.80 -0.29
CA HIS A 114 -4.07 -8.08 -1.67
C HIS A 114 -5.04 -9.26 -1.83
N ALA A 115 -5.50 -9.83 -0.71
CA ALA A 115 -6.44 -10.95 -0.75
C ALA A 115 -7.75 -10.52 -1.43
N LYS A 116 -8.21 -11.35 -2.37
CA LYS A 116 -9.49 -11.10 -3.06
C LYS A 116 -10.66 -11.20 -2.10
N GLU A 117 -10.64 -12.19 -1.23
CA GLU A 117 -11.65 -12.38 -0.19
C GLU A 117 -11.27 -11.59 1.06
N LEU A 118 -12.13 -10.65 1.43
CA LEU A 118 -11.93 -9.85 2.62
C LEU A 118 -12.40 -10.58 3.88
N PRO A 119 -11.76 -10.35 5.03
CA PRO A 119 -12.18 -10.95 6.29
C PRO A 119 -13.59 -10.50 6.69
N GLU A 120 -14.30 -11.35 7.42
CA GLU A 120 -15.65 -11.03 7.92
C GLU A 120 -15.64 -9.69 8.71
N GLY A 121 -16.61 -8.83 8.41
CA GLY A 121 -16.71 -7.50 9.02
C GLY A 121 -15.75 -6.44 8.46
N ARG A 122 -14.89 -6.77 7.48
CA ARG A 122 -14.00 -5.82 6.81
C ARG A 122 -14.48 -5.55 5.39
N LYS A 123 -14.98 -4.34 5.14
CA LYS A 123 -15.51 -3.96 3.81
C LYS A 123 -14.48 -3.25 2.92
N ASN A 124 -13.47 -2.63 3.53
CA ASN A 124 -12.57 -1.70 2.85
C ASN A 124 -11.10 -2.16 2.98
N GLY A 125 -10.83 -3.47 2.92
CA GLY A 125 -9.47 -3.99 3.08
C GLY A 125 -8.95 -4.09 4.51
N VAL A 126 -7.70 -4.51 4.62
CA VAL A 126 -6.91 -4.74 5.86
C VAL A 126 -5.42 -4.48 5.58
N ASN A 127 -4.59 -4.35 6.61
CA ASN A 127 -3.12 -4.25 6.51
C ASN A 127 -2.63 -3.12 5.59
N PHE A 128 -2.94 -1.85 5.90
CA PHE A 128 -2.61 -0.71 5.04
C PHE A 128 -1.18 -0.18 5.23
N GLY A 129 -0.45 -0.65 6.23
CA GLY A 129 0.92 -0.23 6.50
C GLY A 129 1.81 -0.53 5.31
N ILE A 130 2.77 0.35 5.02
CA ILE A 130 3.78 0.08 3.98
C ILE A 130 5.11 -0.22 4.64
N SER A 131 5.74 0.72 5.34
CA SER A 131 6.98 0.41 6.06
C SER A 131 6.68 -0.02 7.50
N LEU A 132 5.81 0.71 8.19
CA LEU A 132 5.41 0.39 9.56
C LEU A 132 4.02 -0.25 9.61
N SER A 133 3.95 -1.44 10.21
CA SER A 133 2.69 -2.14 10.51
C SER A 133 2.05 -1.65 11.82
N ILE A 134 2.79 -0.89 12.63
CA ILE A 134 2.33 -0.41 13.95
C ILE A 134 0.97 0.30 13.86
N TRP A 135 0.74 1.04 12.78
CA TRP A 135 -0.53 1.73 12.55
C TRP A 135 -1.69 0.74 12.42
N ASP A 136 -1.51 -0.36 11.71
CA ASP A 136 -2.56 -1.38 11.60
C ASP A 136 -2.87 -2.06 12.93
N TYR A 137 -1.90 -2.21 13.82
CA TYR A 137 -2.15 -2.72 15.16
C TYR A 137 -2.85 -1.68 16.06
N ILE A 138 -2.44 -0.42 15.98
CA ILE A 138 -3.06 0.68 16.75
C ILE A 138 -4.53 0.88 16.34
N PHE A 139 -4.78 0.95 15.03
CA PHE A 139 -6.13 1.18 14.47
C PHE A 139 -6.92 -0.12 14.24
N LYS A 140 -6.36 -1.25 14.66
CA LYS A 140 -6.96 -2.59 14.54
C LYS A 140 -7.40 -2.92 13.12
N THR A 141 -6.59 -2.59 12.12
CA THR A 141 -6.75 -2.97 10.70
C THR A 141 -5.87 -4.15 10.32
N ASN A 142 -5.10 -4.69 11.26
CA ASN A 142 -4.27 -5.87 11.05
C ASN A 142 -5.10 -7.17 10.90
N TYR A 143 -4.70 -8.05 9.98
CA TYR A 143 -5.28 -9.37 9.74
C TYR A 143 -4.26 -10.30 9.08
N ILE A 144 -3.80 -11.32 9.82
CA ILE A 144 -2.83 -12.32 9.34
C ILE A 144 -3.18 -13.70 9.94
N PRO A 145 -4.23 -14.38 9.47
CA PRO A 145 -4.73 -15.61 10.10
C PRO A 145 -3.79 -16.81 9.91
N HIS A 146 -3.11 -16.88 8.77
CA HIS A 146 -2.15 -17.93 8.42
C HIS A 146 -1.20 -17.42 7.31
N SER A 147 -0.35 -18.29 6.77
CA SER A 147 0.48 -17.93 5.61
C SER A 147 -0.40 -17.68 4.38
N GLY A 148 -0.30 -16.49 3.79
CA GLY A 148 -1.09 -16.13 2.62
C GLY A 148 -0.49 -16.55 1.27
N ARG A 149 0.53 -17.42 1.24
CA ARG A 149 1.32 -17.72 0.02
C ARG A 149 0.45 -18.13 -1.18
N ASP A 150 -0.59 -18.92 -0.91
CA ASP A 150 -1.42 -19.55 -1.95
C ASP A 150 -2.85 -19.01 -1.98
N ILE A 151 -3.10 -17.84 -1.38
CA ILE A 151 -4.43 -17.21 -1.39
C ILE A 151 -4.72 -16.60 -2.76
N GLU A 152 -6.00 -16.51 -3.11
CA GLU A 152 -6.42 -15.78 -4.30
C GLU A 152 -6.21 -14.28 -4.11
N LEU A 153 -5.51 -13.67 -5.06
CA LEU A 153 -5.26 -12.22 -5.09
C LEU A 153 -6.23 -11.55 -6.07
N GLY A 154 -6.60 -10.32 -5.73
CA GLY A 154 -7.57 -9.59 -6.53
C GLY A 154 -8.49 -8.69 -5.73
N PHE A 155 -9.65 -8.43 -6.34
CA PHE A 155 -10.80 -7.86 -5.68
C PHE A 155 -12.10 -8.43 -6.28
N GLU A 156 -13.23 -8.19 -5.61
CA GLU A 156 -14.54 -8.65 -6.09
C GLU A 156 -14.86 -8.11 -7.50
N GLY A 157 -15.16 -9.02 -8.43
CA GLY A 157 -15.49 -8.68 -9.82
C GLY A 157 -14.30 -8.33 -10.70
N ASP A 158 -13.07 -8.60 -10.25
CA ASP A 158 -11.86 -8.29 -11.02
C ASP A 158 -11.70 -9.10 -12.31
N GLU A 159 -12.50 -10.14 -12.52
CA GLU A 159 -12.59 -10.90 -13.77
C GLU A 159 -13.08 -10.03 -14.92
N GLN A 160 -13.88 -9.00 -14.61
CA GLN A 160 -14.40 -8.01 -15.55
C GLN A 160 -13.51 -6.76 -15.64
N PHE A 161 -12.47 -6.67 -14.80
CA PHE A 161 -11.56 -5.53 -14.82
C PHE A 161 -10.75 -5.51 -16.13
N PRO A 162 -10.53 -4.33 -16.74
CA PRO A 162 -9.78 -4.26 -17.99
C PRO A 162 -8.38 -4.85 -17.85
N LYS A 163 -7.89 -5.58 -18.85
CA LYS A 163 -6.54 -6.20 -18.85
C LYS A 163 -5.46 -5.37 -19.53
N GLY A 164 -5.86 -4.44 -20.41
CA GLY A 164 -4.92 -3.61 -21.17
C GLY A 164 -4.57 -2.32 -20.43
N PHE A 165 -3.30 -1.90 -20.49
CA PHE A 165 -2.78 -0.70 -19.82
C PHE A 165 -3.67 0.53 -20.02
N ILE A 166 -3.95 0.91 -21.27
CA ILE A 166 -4.77 2.10 -21.57
C ILE A 166 -6.18 2.00 -20.97
N LYS A 167 -6.79 0.82 -21.01
CA LYS A 167 -8.14 0.63 -20.44
C LYS A 167 -8.13 0.65 -18.92
N GLN A 168 -7.04 0.24 -18.28
CA GLN A 168 -6.85 0.32 -16.83
C GLN A 168 -6.67 1.77 -16.37
N GLU A 169 -5.85 2.56 -17.09
CA GLU A 169 -5.66 3.99 -16.78
C GLU A 169 -6.91 4.85 -17.06
N LEU A 170 -7.79 4.42 -17.97
CA LEU A 170 -9.06 5.11 -18.23
C LEU A 170 -10.21 4.58 -17.36
N TYR A 171 -10.02 3.49 -16.63
CA TYR A 171 -11.09 2.84 -15.85
C TYR A 171 -11.81 3.79 -14.88
N PRO A 172 -11.10 4.65 -14.10
CA PRO A 172 -11.76 5.58 -13.19
C PRO A 172 -12.66 6.62 -13.88
N LEU A 173 -12.44 6.91 -15.17
CA LEU A 173 -13.20 7.89 -15.95
C LEU A 173 -14.43 7.28 -16.63
N VAL A 174 -14.40 5.97 -16.87
CA VAL A 174 -15.44 5.25 -17.63
C VAL A 174 -16.44 4.56 -16.70
N LYS A 175 -16.03 4.24 -15.46
CA LYS A 175 -16.90 3.69 -14.43
C LYS A 175 -17.85 4.79 -13.94
N LYS A 176 -19.16 4.55 -14.09
CA LYS A 176 -20.21 5.37 -13.48
C LYS A 176 -20.38 5.06 -12.00
#